data_AF-A0A2M8KEH8-F1
#
_entry.id   AF-A0A2M8KEH8-F1
#
_cell.length_a   1.000
_cell.length_b   1.000
_cell.length_c   1.000
_cell.angle_alpha   90.00
_cell.angle_beta   90.00
_cell.angle_gamma   90.00
#
_symmetry.space_group_name_H-M   'P 1'
#
loop_
_entity.id
_entity.type
_entity.pdbx_description
1 polymer ?
#
loop_
_entity_poly.entity_id
_entity_poly.type
_entity_poly.pdbx_seq_one_letter_code
_entity_poly.pdbx_strand_id
1 'polypeptide(L)'
;MGKKKVIAQTVEETLKEEQALTTAQKKASEKAPEKNVVGSTGQVHIKSTYNNTIISVADAQGNVIIWSSAGSLGFRGPKKATPYAATKIVETVFEKMKKNPLKRVSIFVKGIGTGRESAIRAIAAQGVEVIGIKDLTPVPHNGCRPPKVRRV
;
A
#
# COMPACT_ATOMS: atom_id res chain seq x y z
N MET A 1 57.91 3.05 24.36
CA MET A 1 56.47 3.40 24.31
C MET A 1 56.18 4.05 22.97
N GLY A 2 55.63 3.27 22.03
CA GLY A 2 55.57 3.61 20.61
C GLY A 2 54.49 4.63 20.28
N LYS A 3 54.85 5.65 19.50
CA LYS A 3 53.91 6.60 18.89
C LYS A 3 52.98 5.83 17.95
N LYS A 4 51.69 5.74 18.25
CA LYS A 4 50.67 5.27 17.30
C LYS A 4 50.63 6.25 16.13
N LYS A 5 51.07 5.82 14.94
CA LYS A 5 50.74 6.50 13.69
C LYS A 5 49.26 6.27 13.42
N VAL A 6 48.45 7.31 13.56
CA VAL A 6 47.09 7.33 13.02
C VAL A 6 47.23 7.58 11.52
N ILE A 7 46.91 6.57 10.71
CA ILE A 7 46.85 6.68 9.26
C ILE A 7 45.56 7.43 8.96
N ALA A 8 45.66 8.73 8.65
CA ALA A 8 44.53 9.50 8.16
C ALA A 8 44.19 8.99 6.76
N GLN A 9 43.03 8.35 6.60
CA GLN A 9 42.48 8.06 5.28
C GLN A 9 42.25 9.38 4.55
N THR A 10 42.85 9.52 3.37
CA THR A 10 42.77 10.71 2.54
C THR A 10 41.33 10.96 2.10
N VAL A 11 40.88 12.23 2.15
CA VAL A 11 39.51 12.66 1.80
C VAL A 11 39.07 12.22 0.40
N GLU A 12 40.02 12.02 -0.52
CA GLU A 12 39.77 11.52 -1.86
C GLU A 12 39.34 10.04 -1.92
N GLU A 13 39.80 9.21 -0.98
CA GLU A 13 39.41 7.79 -0.90
C GLU A 13 38.00 7.66 -0.34
N THR A 14 37.65 8.48 0.66
CA THR A 14 36.29 8.52 1.22
C THR A 14 35.28 9.05 0.21
N LEU A 15 35.64 10.05 -0.60
CA LEU A 15 34.77 10.57 -1.67
C LEU A 15 34.55 9.55 -2.79
N LYS A 16 35.56 8.72 -3.11
CA LYS A 16 35.41 7.62 -4.08
C LYS A 16 34.55 6.48 -3.55
N GLU A 17 34.66 6.15 -2.27
CA GLU A 17 33.78 5.16 -1.62
C GLU A 17 32.33 5.64 -1.54
N GLU A 18 32.09 6.91 -1.21
CA GLU A 18 30.75 7.53 -1.23
C GLU A 18 30.15 7.59 -2.65
N GLN A 19 30.97 7.91 -3.66
CA GLN A 19 30.55 7.88 -5.06
C GLN A 19 30.26 6.46 -5.55
N ALA A 20 31.03 5.45 -5.11
CA ALA A 20 30.77 4.05 -5.42
C ALA A 20 29.49 3.53 -4.73
N LEU A 21 29.28 3.89 -3.46
CA LEU A 21 28.07 3.53 -2.70
C LEU A 21 26.81 4.19 -3.27
N THR A 22 26.88 5.46 -3.68
CA THR A 22 25.76 6.16 -4.32
C THR A 22 25.45 5.61 -5.72
N THR A 23 26.48 5.18 -6.47
CA THR A 23 26.30 4.53 -7.78
C THR A 23 25.74 3.12 -7.64
N ALA A 24 26.15 2.38 -6.61
CA ALA A 24 25.60 1.07 -6.26
C ALA A 24 24.14 1.16 -5.77
N GLN A 25 23.82 2.18 -4.96
CA GLN A 25 22.44 2.47 -4.54
C GLN A 25 21.55 2.86 -5.73
N LYS A 26 22.05 3.66 -6.69
CA LYS A 26 21.34 3.98 -7.94
C LYS A 26 21.09 2.74 -8.80
N LYS A 27 22.08 1.87 -8.98
CA LYS A 27 21.92 0.59 -9.71
C LYS A 27 21.02 -0.42 -8.99
N ALA A 28 20.97 -0.39 -7.66
CA ALA A 28 20.03 -1.18 -6.88
C ALA A 28 18.59 -0.65 -6.99
N SER A 29 18.41 0.67 -7.12
CA SER A 29 17.09 1.27 -7.37
C SER A 29 16.58 1.12 -8.80
N GLU A 30 17.46 0.86 -9.78
CA GLU A 30 17.09 0.64 -11.19
C GLU A 30 16.64 -0.80 -11.52
N LYS A 31 16.81 -1.76 -10.61
CA LYS A 31 16.46 -3.18 -10.84
C LYS A 31 15.03 -3.50 -10.39
N ALA A 32 14.06 -2.85 -11.00
CA ALA A 32 12.75 -3.43 -11.26
C ALA A 32 12.19 -2.73 -12.51
N PRO A 33 11.71 -3.45 -13.53
CA PRO A 33 10.98 -2.80 -14.60
C PRO A 33 9.72 -2.17 -13.99
N GLU A 34 9.72 -0.85 -13.79
CA GLU A 34 8.52 -0.09 -13.49
C GLU A 34 7.57 -0.33 -14.67
N LYS A 35 6.61 -1.23 -14.49
CA LYS A 35 5.52 -1.41 -15.44
C LYS A 35 4.77 -0.08 -15.44
N ASN A 36 5.04 0.75 -16.44
CA ASN A 36 4.39 2.02 -16.62
C ASN A 36 2.95 1.80 -17.08
N VAL A 37 2.08 1.57 -16.10
CA VAL A 37 0.64 1.45 -16.27
C VAL A 37 0.06 2.87 -16.29
N VAL A 38 0.45 3.66 -17.29
CA VAL A 38 0.05 5.05 -17.44
C VAL A 38 -1.22 5.10 -18.29
N GLY A 39 -2.32 5.59 -17.70
CA GLY A 39 -3.55 5.89 -18.44
C GLY A 39 -4.53 4.73 -18.67
N SER A 40 -4.28 3.56 -18.09
CA SER A 40 -5.17 2.39 -18.23
C SER A 40 -6.24 2.31 -17.14
N THR A 41 -7.23 1.48 -17.40
CA THR A 41 -8.20 1.00 -16.40
C THR A 41 -7.49 0.15 -15.35
N GLY A 42 -7.79 0.37 -14.08
CA GLY A 42 -7.30 -0.45 -12.97
C GLY A 42 -8.40 -0.92 -12.04
N GLN A 43 -8.01 -1.69 -11.04
CA GLN A 43 -8.88 -2.28 -10.03
C GLN A 43 -8.43 -1.84 -8.64
N VAL A 44 -9.37 -1.51 -7.75
CA VAL A 44 -9.08 -1.22 -6.36
C VAL A 44 -9.81 -2.21 -5.48
N HIS A 45 -9.05 -2.99 -4.71
CA HIS A 45 -9.56 -3.97 -3.77
C HIS A 45 -9.56 -3.40 -2.36
N ILE A 46 -10.73 -3.34 -1.74
CA ILE A 46 -10.94 -2.88 -0.37
C ILE A 46 -11.30 -4.10 0.47
N LYS A 47 -10.40 -4.54 1.35
CA LYS A 47 -10.67 -5.58 2.33
C LYS A 47 -10.96 -4.91 3.67
N SER A 48 -12.23 -4.86 4.05
CA SER A 48 -12.67 -4.28 5.32
C SER A 48 -13.15 -5.38 6.27
N THR A 49 -12.35 -5.61 7.31
CA THR A 49 -12.69 -6.51 8.42
C THR A 49 -13.00 -5.69 9.67
N TYR A 50 -13.56 -6.32 10.71
CA TYR A 50 -13.86 -5.63 11.97
C TYR A 50 -12.66 -4.97 12.64
N ASN A 51 -11.43 -5.45 12.40
CA ASN A 51 -10.24 -5.03 13.14
C ASN A 51 -9.22 -4.25 12.29
N ASN A 52 -9.40 -4.25 10.97
CA ASN A 52 -8.44 -3.65 10.04
C ASN A 52 -9.06 -3.42 8.66
N THR A 53 -8.57 -2.40 7.96
CA THR A 53 -8.85 -2.13 6.55
C THR A 53 -7.53 -2.21 5.76
N ILE A 54 -7.57 -2.91 4.63
CA ILE A 54 -6.45 -3.06 3.70
C ILE A 54 -6.95 -2.64 2.33
N ILE A 55 -6.18 -1.78 1.64
CA ILE A 55 -6.51 -1.28 0.32
C ILE A 55 -5.36 -1.63 -0.61
N SER A 56 -5.69 -2.19 -1.77
CA SER A 56 -4.72 -2.58 -2.78
C SER A 56 -5.19 -2.09 -4.14
N VAL A 57 -4.27 -1.50 -4.89
CA VAL A 57 -4.50 -1.02 -6.24
C VAL A 57 -3.77 -1.94 -7.20
N ALA A 58 -4.49 -2.41 -8.21
CA ALA A 58 -4.02 -3.39 -9.15
C ALA A 58 -4.33 -2.97 -10.59
N ASP A 59 -3.61 -3.57 -11.53
CA ASP A 59 -3.88 -3.45 -12.96
C ASP A 59 -5.18 -4.15 -13.34
N ALA A 60 -5.65 -3.97 -14.57
CA ALA A 60 -6.78 -4.73 -15.11
C ALA A 60 -6.59 -6.26 -15.05
N GLN A 61 -5.33 -6.73 -15.05
CA GLN A 61 -4.98 -8.15 -14.94
C GLN A 61 -4.93 -8.66 -13.47
N GLY A 62 -5.08 -7.79 -12.47
CA GLY A 62 -5.01 -8.15 -11.05
C GLY A 62 -3.60 -8.14 -10.45
N ASN A 63 -2.58 -7.68 -11.19
CA ASN A 63 -1.25 -7.46 -10.63
C ASN A 63 -1.27 -6.25 -9.69
N VAL A 64 -0.89 -6.44 -8.42
CA VAL A 64 -0.91 -5.36 -7.43
C VAL A 64 0.28 -4.42 -7.66
N ILE A 65 -0.02 -3.13 -7.84
CA ILE A 65 0.98 -2.06 -8.00
C ILE A 65 1.37 -1.54 -6.62
N ILE A 66 0.37 -1.15 -5.83
CA ILE A 66 0.55 -0.49 -4.52
C ILE A 66 -0.49 -1.04 -3.55
N TRP A 67 -0.10 -1.18 -2.30
CA TRP A 67 -1.02 -1.51 -1.22
C TRP A 67 -0.65 -0.74 0.05
N SER A 68 -1.63 -0.57 0.93
CA SER A 68 -1.44 -0.03 2.27
C SER A 68 -2.53 -0.55 3.20
N SER A 69 -2.30 -0.42 4.50
CA SER A 69 -3.24 -0.86 5.54
C SER A 69 -3.20 0.09 6.73
N ALA A 70 -4.22 0.03 7.59
CA ALA A 70 -4.27 0.88 8.79
C ALA A 70 -3.03 0.68 9.67
N GLY A 71 -2.56 -0.57 9.79
CA GLY A 71 -1.36 -0.90 10.55
C GLY A 71 -0.07 -0.31 9.94
N SER A 72 0.03 -0.26 8.61
CA SER A 72 1.19 0.31 7.92
C SER A 72 1.35 1.82 8.14
N LEU A 73 0.27 2.51 8.51
CA LEU A 73 0.25 3.94 8.80
C LEU A 73 0.49 4.26 10.27
N GLY A 74 0.73 3.24 11.10
CA GLY A 74 0.97 3.39 12.53
C GLY A 74 -0.30 3.40 13.39
N PHE A 75 -1.49 3.16 12.84
CA PHE A 75 -2.68 2.97 13.67
C PHE A 75 -2.56 1.65 14.46
N ARG A 76 -2.75 1.72 15.79
CA ARG A 76 -2.65 0.58 16.70
C ARG A 76 -3.97 0.33 17.44
N GLY A 77 -4.19 -0.91 17.86
CA GLY A 77 -5.37 -1.31 18.63
C GLY A 77 -6.70 -1.04 17.90
N PRO A 78 -7.74 -0.57 18.61
CA PRO A 78 -9.08 -0.35 18.03
C PRO A 78 -9.11 0.78 16.98
N LYS A 79 -8.12 1.69 17.01
CA LYS A 79 -8.03 2.80 16.04
C LYS A 79 -7.86 2.31 14.59
N LYS A 80 -7.38 1.08 14.38
CA LYS A 80 -7.26 0.45 13.05
C LYS A 80 -8.59 0.17 12.36
N ALA A 81 -9.65 0.00 13.15
CA ALA A 81 -11.00 -0.30 12.68
C ALA A 81 -11.86 0.96 12.50
N THR A 82 -11.25 2.14 12.43
CA THR A 82 -12.00 3.39 12.33
C THR A 82 -12.17 3.81 10.86
N PRO A 83 -13.28 4.48 10.51
CA PRO A 83 -13.47 5.04 9.17
C PRO A 83 -12.40 6.08 8.82
N TYR A 84 -11.93 6.84 9.81
CA TYR A 84 -10.84 7.80 9.64
C TYR A 84 -9.54 7.15 9.14
N ALA A 85 -9.19 5.98 9.71
CA ALA A 85 -8.03 5.24 9.23
C ALA A 85 -8.20 4.82 7.77
N ALA A 86 -9.40 4.44 7.32
CA ALA A 86 -9.66 4.08 5.93
C ALA A 86 -9.43 5.25 4.97
N THR A 87 -9.92 6.45 5.30
CA THR A 87 -9.67 7.66 4.50
C THR A 87 -8.17 7.96 4.38
N LYS A 88 -7.43 7.90 5.50
CA LYS A 88 -5.98 8.14 5.50
C LYS A 88 -5.22 7.09 4.69
N ILE A 89 -5.65 5.83 4.69
CA ILE A 89 -5.05 4.78 3.84
C ILE A 89 -5.19 5.17 2.38
N VAL A 90 -6.38 5.57 1.94
CA VAL A 90 -6.62 5.97 0.55
C VAL A 90 -5.70 7.12 0.16
N GLU A 91 -5.63 8.19 0.96
CA GLU A 91 -4.74 9.32 0.71
C GLU A 91 -3.29 8.86 0.48
N THR A 92 -2.75 8.04 1.39
CA THR A 92 -1.36 7.58 1.27
C THR A 92 -1.11 6.64 0.08
N VAL A 93 -2.11 5.85 -0.32
CA VAL A 93 -2.02 5.01 -1.51
C VAL A 93 -1.97 5.88 -2.76
N PHE A 94 -2.83 6.89 -2.86
CA PHE A 94 -2.84 7.82 -3.98
C PHE A 94 -1.61 8.74 -4.03
N GLU A 95 -1.08 9.13 -2.86
CA GLU A 95 0.21 9.83 -2.78
C GLU A 95 1.36 8.99 -3.35
N LYS A 96 1.42 7.71 -3.01
CA LYS A 96 2.42 6.77 -3.57
C LYS A 96 2.19 6.52 -5.07
N MET A 97 0.94 6.59 -5.52
CA MET A 97 0.53 6.35 -6.91
C MET A 97 0.81 7.52 -7.86
N LYS A 98 1.25 8.69 -7.37
CA LYS A 98 1.53 9.86 -8.22
C LYS A 98 2.43 9.59 -9.42
N LYS A 99 3.34 8.60 -9.34
CA LYS A 99 4.21 8.17 -10.44
C LYS A 99 3.49 7.42 -11.57
N ASN A 100 2.43 6.67 -11.25
CA ASN A 100 1.68 5.83 -12.17
C ASN A 100 0.17 6.07 -12.01
N PRO A 101 -0.37 7.17 -12.59
CA PRO A 101 -1.76 7.54 -12.37
C PRO A 101 -2.72 6.64 -13.17
N LEU A 102 -3.67 6.03 -12.46
CA LEU A 102 -4.85 5.41 -13.06
C LEU A 102 -5.93 6.47 -13.30
N LYS A 103 -6.53 6.46 -14.49
CA LYS A 103 -7.65 7.35 -14.83
C LYS A 103 -9.00 6.78 -14.42
N ARG A 104 -9.16 5.46 -14.59
CA ARG A 104 -10.43 4.75 -14.39
C ARG A 104 -10.23 3.56 -13.47
N VAL A 105 -11.11 3.40 -12.50
CA VAL A 105 -11.01 2.33 -11.49
C VAL A 105 -12.33 1.59 -11.31
N SER A 106 -12.24 0.27 -11.26
CA SER A 106 -13.32 -0.60 -10.74
C SER A 106 -13.05 -0.92 -9.27
N ILE A 107 -14.02 -0.68 -8.40
CA ILE A 107 -13.88 -0.89 -6.95
C ILE A 107 -14.48 -2.24 -6.57
N PHE A 108 -13.67 -3.07 -5.92
CA PHE A 108 -14.07 -4.37 -5.39
C PHE A 108 -13.99 -4.35 -3.87
N VAL A 109 -15.11 -4.57 -3.20
CA VAL A 109 -15.17 -4.56 -1.75
C VAL A 109 -15.31 -5.97 -1.20
N LYS A 110 -14.60 -6.28 -0.13
CA LYS A 110 -14.70 -7.56 0.58
C LYS A 110 -14.81 -7.34 2.08
N GLY A 111 -15.90 -7.83 2.65
CA GLY A 111 -16.18 -7.77 4.08
C GLY A 111 -17.08 -6.60 4.49
N ILE A 112 -17.52 -6.64 5.74
CA ILE A 112 -18.53 -5.76 6.34
C ILE A 112 -17.94 -4.79 7.38
N GLY A 113 -16.63 -4.53 7.32
CA GLY A 113 -15.99 -3.60 8.25
C GLY A 113 -16.44 -2.14 8.05
N THR A 114 -16.27 -1.35 9.11
CA THR A 114 -16.63 0.08 9.19
C THR A 114 -15.92 0.97 8.17
N GLY A 115 -14.72 0.58 7.71
CA GLY A 115 -13.92 1.34 6.75
C GLY A 115 -14.41 1.26 5.30
N ARG A 116 -15.46 0.49 5.03
CA ARG A 116 -15.96 0.20 3.69
C ARG A 116 -16.43 1.43 2.93
N GLU A 117 -17.41 2.15 3.46
CA GLU A 117 -18.00 3.31 2.78
C GLU A 117 -17.03 4.49 2.74
N SER A 118 -16.29 4.72 3.84
CA SER A 118 -15.29 5.78 3.93
C SER A 118 -14.18 5.61 2.90
N ALA A 119 -13.73 4.38 2.65
CA ALA A 119 -12.73 4.11 1.61
C ALA A 119 -13.29 4.41 0.20
N ILE A 120 -14.51 3.99 -0.12
CA ILE A 120 -15.14 4.27 -1.42
C ILE A 120 -15.26 5.78 -1.65
N ARG A 121 -15.76 6.51 -0.66
CA ARG A 121 -15.93 7.96 -0.72
C ARG A 121 -14.59 8.68 -0.87
N ALA A 122 -13.57 8.24 -0.13
CA ALA A 122 -12.23 8.79 -0.24
C ALA A 122 -11.62 8.54 -1.63
N ILE A 123 -11.84 7.37 -2.24
CA ILE A 123 -11.36 7.09 -3.61
C ILE A 123 -12.02 8.02 -4.62
N ALA A 124 -13.34 8.23 -4.51
CA ALA A 124 -14.07 9.15 -5.37
C ALA A 124 -13.56 10.60 -5.23
N ALA A 125 -13.16 11.01 -4.03
CA ALA A 125 -12.60 12.33 -3.76
C ALA A 125 -11.20 12.57 -4.37
N GLN A 126 -10.46 11.51 -4.72
CA GLN A 126 -9.11 11.63 -5.32
C GLN A 126 -9.12 11.95 -6.82
N GLY A 127 -10.30 12.15 -7.42
CA GLY A 127 -10.43 12.57 -8.82
C GLY A 127 -10.28 11.45 -9.85
N VAL A 128 -10.47 10.19 -9.44
CA VAL A 128 -10.46 9.02 -10.33
C VAL A 128 -11.88 8.70 -10.79
N GLU A 129 -12.06 8.37 -12.07
CA GLU A 129 -13.35 7.95 -12.62
C GLU A 129 -13.69 6.53 -12.13
N VAL A 130 -14.73 6.40 -11.31
CA VAL A 130 -15.20 5.11 -10.80
C VAL A 130 -16.13 4.48 -11.82
N ILE A 131 -15.70 3.37 -12.44
CA ILE A 131 -16.51 2.63 -13.44
C ILE A 131 -17.67 1.90 -12.75
N GLY A 132 -17.41 1.32 -11.58
CA GLY A 132 -18.40 0.53 -10.86
C GLY A 132 -17.91 0.06 -9.50
N ILE A 133 -18.85 -0.29 -8.65
CA ILE A 133 -18.62 -0.79 -7.29
C ILE A 133 -19.23 -2.19 -7.21
N LYS A 134 -18.41 -3.20 -6.91
CA LYS A 134 -18.85 -4.58 -6.75
C LYS A 134 -18.51 -5.08 -5.36
N ASP A 135 -19.51 -5.61 -4.65
CA ASP A 135 -19.28 -6.38 -3.43
C ASP A 135 -18.93 -7.83 -3.76
N LEU A 136 -17.80 -8.29 -3.22
CA LEU A 136 -17.29 -9.65 -3.31
C LEU A 136 -17.17 -10.29 -1.91
N THR A 137 -18.00 -9.87 -0.96
CA THR A 137 -18.08 -10.49 0.37
C THR A 137 -18.52 -11.94 0.21
N PRO A 138 -17.67 -12.93 0.57
CA PRO A 138 -17.99 -14.34 0.34
C PRO A 138 -19.06 -14.80 1.32
N VAL A 139 -20.16 -15.34 0.78
CA VAL A 139 -21.21 -16.00 1.56
C VAL A 139 -21.05 -17.51 1.35
N PRO A 140 -20.71 -18.29 2.39
CA PRO A 140 -20.57 -19.74 2.26
C PRO A 140 -21.93 -20.43 2.21
N HIS A 141 -22.12 -21.37 1.27
CA HIS A 141 -23.31 -22.21 1.19
C HIS A 141 -23.19 -23.42 2.13
N ASN A 142 -23.45 -23.22 3.42
CA ASN A 142 -23.36 -24.27 4.46
C ASN A 142 -22.02 -25.05 4.42
N GLY A 143 -20.91 -24.34 4.21
CA GLY A 143 -19.57 -24.92 4.14
C GLY A 143 -18.99 -25.29 5.52
N CYS A 144 -17.78 -24.83 5.83
CA CYS A 144 -17.14 -25.13 7.11
C CYS A 144 -17.95 -24.59 8.29
N ARG A 145 -17.97 -25.36 9.39
CA ARG A 145 -18.61 -24.94 10.65
C ARG A 145 -17.96 -23.65 11.19
N PRO A 146 -18.73 -22.59 11.51
CA PRO A 146 -18.18 -21.38 12.11
C PRO A 146 -17.61 -21.66 13.51
N PRO A 147 -16.61 -20.89 13.96
CA PRO A 147 -16.08 -21.00 15.31
C PRO A 147 -17.18 -20.88 16.37
N LYS A 148 -17.02 -21.59 17.50
CA LYS A 148 -17.93 -21.49 18.63
C LYS A 148 -18.07 -20.04 19.08
N VAL A 149 -19.29 -19.60 19.36
CA VAL A 149 -19.58 -18.25 19.86
C VAL A 149 -18.72 -17.96 21.08
N ARG A 150 -18.03 -16.81 21.05
CA ARG A 150 -17.13 -16.39 22.12
C ARG A 150 -17.98 -16.02 23.34
N ARG A 151 -17.65 -16.60 24.49
CA ARG A 151 -18.21 -16.24 25.80
C ARG A 151 -17.27 -15.19 26.39
N VAL A 152 -17.67 -13.93 26.35
CA VAL A 152 -16.92 -12.80 26.93
C VAL A 152 -17.80 -12.20 28.02
#